data_AF-A0A3A8ZN65-F1
#
_entry.id   AF-A0A3A8ZN65-F1
#
_cell.length_a   1.000
_cell.length_b   1.000
_cell.length_c   1.000
_cell.angle_alpha   90.00
_cell.angle_beta   90.00
_cell.angle_gamma   90.00
#
_symmetry.space_group_name_H-M   'P 1'
#
loop_
_entity.id
_entity.type
_entity.pdbx_description
1 polymer ?
#
loop_
_entity_poly.entity_id
_entity_poly.type
_entity_poly.pdbx_seq_one_letter_code
_entity_poly.pdbx_strand_id
1 'polypeptide(L)'
;MRDVLTGAVTGGLGSAGFYGAGKAVDVLRGSVAGRGSGEIPVSGRRPDFYVAPNGVAVPATGYRYMSSWGATDALNTGRQYITYFGFDKFDSAKEAREAFQISGNWSDCKIRGAFDTLQVIDAMYIPITLGNTTTVPEPFAVSYPEYGEGGAQQFRIDKVIEFLEVKIIGD
;
A
#
# COMPACT_ATOMS: atom_id res chain seq x y z
N MET A 1 -52.83 -40.36 13.99
CA MET A 1 -53.87 -39.36 13.71
C MET A 1 -53.33 -38.42 12.65
N ARG A 2 -54.09 -38.27 11.56
CA ARG A 2 -53.92 -37.28 10.49
C ARG A 2 -54.81 -36.08 10.84
N ASP A 3 -54.39 -34.88 10.45
CA ASP A 3 -55.18 -33.90 9.66
C ASP A 3 -54.20 -32.81 9.18
N VAL A 4 -54.03 -32.35 7.93
CA VAL A 4 -54.75 -32.35 6.64
C VAL A 4 -55.23 -30.94 6.25
N LEU A 5 -54.61 -30.44 5.15
CA LEU A 5 -55.16 -29.56 4.09
C LEU A 5 -55.29 -28.04 4.40
N THR A 6 -55.19 -27.06 3.48
CA THR A 6 -55.05 -26.97 2.01
C THR A 6 -54.62 -25.54 1.66
N GLY A 7 -53.95 -25.33 0.53
CA GLY A 7 -53.96 -24.00 -0.10
C GLY A 7 -52.99 -23.86 -1.28
N ALA A 8 -53.21 -24.63 -2.34
CA ALA A 8 -52.49 -24.48 -3.61
C ALA A 8 -52.88 -23.19 -4.34
N VAL A 9 -51.91 -22.52 -4.98
CA VAL A 9 -52.16 -21.77 -6.21
C VAL A 9 -51.39 -22.46 -7.32
N THR A 10 -52.17 -23.16 -8.15
CA THR A 10 -51.75 -23.73 -9.43
C THR A 10 -51.98 -22.67 -10.51
N GLY A 11 -50.97 -22.44 -11.34
CA GLY A 11 -51.09 -21.69 -12.59
C GLY A 11 -49.71 -21.24 -13.05
N GLY A 12 -49.19 -21.59 -14.21
CA GLY A 12 -49.61 -22.52 -15.26
C GLY A 12 -48.37 -22.81 -16.10
N LEU A 13 -48.36 -23.94 -16.80
CA LEU A 13 -47.33 -24.28 -17.77
C LEU A 13 -47.32 -23.25 -18.91
N GLY A 14 -46.33 -22.37 -18.89
CA GLY A 14 -45.92 -21.55 -20.02
C GLY A 14 -44.44 -21.79 -20.29
N SER A 15 -44.16 -22.61 -21.30
CA SER A 15 -42.82 -22.86 -21.81
C SER A 15 -42.20 -21.57 -22.35
N ALA A 16 -41.27 -20.98 -21.60
CA ALA A 16 -40.27 -20.04 -22.11
C ALA A 16 -38.96 -20.36 -21.37
N GLY A 17 -37.98 -20.86 -22.11
CA GLY A 17 -36.75 -21.42 -21.56
C GLY A 17 -35.91 -20.38 -20.82
N PHE A 18 -35.47 -20.74 -19.61
CA PHE A 18 -34.30 -20.10 -19.00
C PHE A 18 -33.05 -20.91 -19.33
N TYR A 19 -32.70 -21.00 -20.62
CA TYR A 19 -31.32 -21.26 -21.02
C TYR A 19 -30.50 -20.00 -20.73
N GLY A 20 -30.09 -19.86 -19.47
CA GLY A 20 -29.29 -18.71 -19.03
C GLY A 20 -28.78 -18.77 -17.60
N ALA A 21 -29.33 -19.65 -16.75
CA ALA A 21 -28.98 -19.69 -15.33
C ALA A 21 -27.65 -20.41 -15.01
N GLY A 22 -26.95 -21.00 -15.99
CA GLY A 22 -25.65 -21.65 -15.77
C GLY A 22 -24.46 -20.69 -15.71
N LYS A 23 -24.52 -19.55 -16.42
CA LYS A 23 -23.38 -18.60 -16.52
C LYS A 23 -23.22 -17.72 -15.29
N ALA A 24 -24.31 -17.41 -14.57
CA ALA A 24 -24.24 -16.53 -13.40
C ALA A 24 -23.57 -17.19 -12.18
N VAL A 25 -23.71 -18.50 -12.04
CA VAL A 25 -23.13 -19.27 -10.93
C VAL A 25 -21.63 -19.53 -11.15
N ASP A 26 -21.21 -19.78 -12.40
CA ASP A 26 -19.78 -19.92 -12.72
C ASP A 26 -19.04 -18.58 -12.60
N VAL A 27 -19.68 -17.46 -12.93
CA VAL A 27 -19.13 -16.12 -12.71
C VAL A 27 -18.91 -15.84 -11.23
N LEU A 28 -19.88 -16.21 -10.36
CA LEU A 28 -19.74 -16.08 -8.91
C LEU A 28 -18.68 -17.03 -8.30
N ARG A 29 -18.51 -18.23 -8.86
CA ARG A 29 -17.43 -19.16 -8.47
C ARG A 29 -16.04 -18.68 -8.91
N GLY A 30 -15.94 -17.98 -10.04
CA GLY A 30 -14.71 -17.32 -10.49
C GLY A 30 -14.30 -16.16 -9.59
N SER A 31 -15.26 -15.41 -9.05
CA SER A 31 -15.00 -14.26 -8.16
C SER A 31 -14.49 -14.63 -6.76
N VAL A 32 -14.67 -15.87 -6.29
CA VAL A 32 -14.20 -16.33 -4.97
C VAL A 32 -12.85 -17.06 -5.04
N ALA A 33 -12.35 -17.38 -6.23
CA ALA A 33 -11.05 -18.04 -6.43
C ALA A 33 -9.87 -17.06 -6.62
N GLY A 34 -10.07 -15.75 -6.44
CA GLY A 34 -9.03 -14.73 -6.48
C GLY A 34 -8.27 -14.62 -5.15
N ARG A 35 -7.55 -15.67 -4.76
CA ARG A 35 -6.55 -15.61 -3.67
C ARG A 35 -5.16 -15.64 -4.29
N GLY A 36 -4.60 -14.46 -4.53
CA GLY A 36 -3.17 -14.29 -4.83
C GLY A 36 -2.90 -13.33 -5.99
N SER A 37 -1.98 -12.40 -5.74
CA SER A 37 -1.47 -11.33 -6.61
C SER A 37 -2.43 -10.15 -6.81
N GLY A 38 -1.90 -8.94 -6.60
CA GLY A 38 -2.60 -7.68 -6.77
C GLY A 38 -2.99 -7.45 -8.23
N GLU A 39 -4.18 -7.89 -8.59
CA GLU A 39 -4.76 -7.60 -9.90
C GLU A 39 -5.10 -6.11 -10.01
N ILE A 40 -4.39 -5.46 -10.93
CA ILE A 40 -4.57 -4.07 -11.33
C ILE A 40 -5.92 -3.93 -12.05
N PRO A 41 -6.79 -2.99 -11.66
CA PRO A 41 -8.09 -2.84 -12.29
C PRO A 41 -7.98 -2.29 -13.72
N VAL A 42 -8.47 -3.07 -14.70
CA VAL A 42 -9.18 -2.79 -15.97
C VAL A 42 -8.83 -1.54 -16.84
N SER A 43 -7.81 -0.73 -16.53
CA SER A 43 -7.38 0.37 -17.42
C SER A 43 -5.88 0.68 -17.45
N GLY A 44 -5.06 -0.06 -16.68
CA GLY A 44 -3.63 0.28 -16.54
C GLY A 44 -3.37 1.58 -15.76
N ARG A 45 -4.41 2.29 -15.30
CA ARG A 45 -4.27 3.41 -14.35
C ARG A 45 -4.28 2.88 -12.92
N ARG A 46 -3.22 3.17 -12.18
CA ARG A 46 -3.21 3.03 -10.72
C ARG A 46 -4.04 4.17 -10.10
N PRO A 47 -4.69 3.94 -8.94
CA PRO A 47 -5.30 5.00 -8.16
C PRO A 47 -4.27 6.08 -7.79
N ASP A 48 -4.71 7.33 -7.65
CA ASP A 48 -3.85 8.42 -7.16
C ASP A 48 -3.77 8.43 -5.62
N PHE A 49 -4.86 8.02 -4.96
CA PHE A 49 -4.97 7.88 -3.51
C PHE A 49 -5.98 6.80 -3.13
N TYR A 50 -5.86 6.32 -1.90
CA TYR A 50 -6.85 5.50 -1.22
C TYR A 50 -7.56 6.31 -0.14
N VAL A 51 -8.78 5.94 0.20
CA VAL A 51 -9.50 6.50 1.34
C VAL A 51 -9.55 5.43 2.42
N ALA A 52 -8.89 5.68 3.55
CA ALA A 52 -8.95 4.79 4.70
C ALA A 52 -10.36 4.81 5.33
N PRO A 53 -10.76 3.79 6.12
CA PRO A 53 -12.10 3.72 6.73
C PRO A 53 -12.48 4.93 7.59
N ASN A 54 -11.50 5.68 8.10
CA ASN A 54 -11.69 6.91 8.85
C ASN A 54 -11.90 8.17 7.97
N GLY A 55 -11.98 8.01 6.65
CA GLY A 55 -12.17 9.11 5.69
C GLY A 55 -10.90 9.84 5.28
N VAL A 56 -9.72 9.43 5.75
CA VAL A 56 -8.44 10.05 5.39
C VAL A 56 -8.00 9.59 4.00
N ALA A 57 -7.72 10.54 3.12
CA ALA A 57 -7.09 10.27 1.83
C ALA A 57 -5.58 10.08 1.99
N VAL A 58 -5.05 8.99 1.45
CA VAL A 58 -3.64 8.60 1.52
C VAL A 58 -3.12 8.42 0.10
N PRO A 59 -2.04 9.12 -0.32
CA PRO A 59 -1.44 8.92 -1.64
C PRO A 59 -1.20 7.45 -1.93
N ALA A 60 -1.55 6.99 -3.13
CA ALA A 60 -1.47 5.57 -3.46
C ALA A 60 -0.02 5.08 -3.60
N THR A 61 0.91 5.99 -3.81
CA THR A 61 2.35 5.70 -3.93
C THR A 61 3.10 6.24 -2.72
N GLY A 62 3.85 5.36 -2.06
CA GLY A 62 4.82 5.70 -1.03
C GLY A 62 6.24 5.51 -1.55
N TYR A 63 7.19 6.24 -0.96
CA TYR A 63 8.61 6.18 -1.29
C TYR A 63 9.45 5.85 -0.07
N ARG A 64 10.27 4.82 -0.20
CA ARG A 64 11.31 4.44 0.76
C ARG A 64 12.67 4.75 0.16
N TYR A 65 13.48 5.52 0.87
CA TYR A 65 14.90 5.74 0.54
C TYR A 65 15.77 4.86 1.43
N MET A 66 16.62 4.07 0.81
CA MET A 66 17.44 3.03 1.45
C MET A 66 18.91 3.27 1.13
N SER A 67 19.79 2.75 1.98
CA SER A 67 21.22 2.84 1.70
C SER A 67 21.64 1.87 0.60
N SER A 68 22.66 2.25 -0.18
CA SER A 68 23.26 1.34 -1.18
C SER A 68 23.82 0.06 -0.55
N TRP A 69 24.25 0.11 0.71
CA TRP A 69 24.76 -1.04 1.46
C TRP A 69 23.68 -1.84 2.22
N GLY A 70 22.42 -1.40 2.21
CA GLY A 70 21.33 -2.01 2.98
C GLY A 70 20.10 -2.39 2.15
N ALA A 71 20.20 -2.39 0.82
CA ALA A 71 19.08 -2.57 -0.09
C ALA A 71 19.19 -3.81 -1.01
N THR A 72 20.02 -4.79 -0.65
CA THR A 72 20.26 -5.98 -1.48
C THR A 72 18.97 -6.75 -1.78
N ASP A 73 18.08 -6.93 -0.79
CA ASP A 73 16.82 -7.64 -0.99
C ASP A 73 15.88 -6.87 -1.92
N ALA A 74 15.76 -5.55 -1.74
CA ALA A 74 14.99 -4.69 -2.64
C ALA A 74 15.50 -4.80 -4.09
N LEU A 75 16.82 -4.74 -4.29
CA LEU A 75 17.42 -4.77 -5.62
C LEU A 75 17.29 -6.14 -6.31
N ASN A 76 17.42 -7.23 -5.55
CA ASN A 76 17.40 -8.58 -6.11
C ASN A 76 15.99 -9.16 -6.25
N THR A 77 15.08 -8.81 -5.35
CA THR A 77 13.76 -9.45 -5.24
C THR A 77 12.59 -8.49 -5.38
N GLY A 78 12.83 -7.18 -5.33
CA GLY A 78 11.77 -6.18 -5.26
C GLY A 78 11.03 -6.14 -3.93
N ARG A 79 11.54 -6.80 -2.88
CA ARG A 79 10.89 -6.91 -1.57
C ARG A 79 11.87 -6.57 -0.46
N GLN A 80 11.44 -5.83 0.55
CA GLN A 80 12.30 -5.51 1.70
C GLN A 80 11.49 -5.17 2.94
N TYR A 81 12.04 -5.49 4.11
CA TYR A 81 11.59 -4.94 5.39
C TYR A 81 11.89 -3.44 5.45
N ILE A 82 10.86 -2.61 5.60
CA ILE A 82 11.01 -1.16 5.72
C ILE A 82 10.61 -0.69 7.13
N THR A 83 11.11 0.49 7.49
CA THR A 83 10.77 1.19 8.73
C THR A 83 10.12 2.54 8.42
N TYR A 84 10.88 3.48 7.84
CA TYR A 84 10.41 4.84 7.53
C TYR A 84 10.11 5.03 6.05
N PHE A 85 9.04 5.73 5.71
CA PHE A 85 8.75 6.14 4.33
C PHE A 85 8.06 7.51 4.30
N GLY A 86 7.95 8.10 3.12
CA GLY A 86 7.17 9.32 2.89
C GLY A 86 6.39 9.25 1.57
N PHE A 87 5.71 10.34 1.23
CA PHE A 87 4.94 10.44 -0.02
C PHE A 87 5.63 11.28 -1.10
N ASP A 88 6.64 12.06 -0.73
CA ASP A 88 7.38 12.88 -1.68
C ASP A 88 8.41 12.04 -2.48
N LYS A 89 8.43 12.30 -3.79
CA LYS A 89 9.39 11.71 -4.71
C LYS A 89 10.58 12.66 -4.88
N PHE A 90 11.74 12.19 -4.48
CA PHE A 90 13.03 12.80 -4.69
C PHE A 90 13.76 12.01 -5.77
N ASP A 91 14.37 12.74 -6.71
CA ASP A 91 15.13 12.14 -7.82
C ASP A 91 16.65 12.11 -7.54
N SER A 92 17.09 12.74 -6.44
CA SER A 92 18.45 12.63 -5.91
C SER A 92 18.49 12.12 -4.46
N ALA A 93 19.56 11.42 -4.12
CA ALA A 93 19.82 10.95 -2.75
C ALA A 93 20.10 12.12 -1.80
N LYS A 94 20.79 13.17 -2.26
CA LYS A 94 21.00 14.42 -1.50
C LYS A 94 19.68 15.07 -1.07
N GLU A 95 18.73 15.28 -1.99
CA GLU A 95 17.42 15.88 -1.66
C GLU A 95 16.67 15.03 -0.64
N ALA A 96 16.63 13.71 -0.83
CA ALA A 96 15.97 12.81 0.12
C ALA A 96 16.61 12.90 1.51
N ARG A 97 17.95 12.90 1.59
CA ARG A 97 18.67 13.01 2.86
C ARG A 97 18.38 14.33 3.56
N GLU A 98 18.40 15.44 2.84
CA GLU A 98 18.16 16.76 3.43
C GLU A 98 16.71 16.93 3.89
N ALA A 99 15.75 16.46 3.09
CA ALA A 99 14.33 16.58 3.39
C ALA A 99 13.88 15.68 4.56
N PHE A 100 14.50 14.50 4.71
CA PHE A 100 14.26 13.59 5.85
C PHE A 100 15.27 13.74 6.99
N GLN A 101 16.23 14.65 6.88
CA GLN A 101 17.28 14.88 7.88
C GLN A 101 18.09 13.60 8.25
N ILE A 102 18.56 12.90 7.22
CA ILE A 102 19.25 11.63 7.37
C ILE A 102 20.77 11.83 7.34
N SER A 103 21.43 11.46 8.45
CA SER A 103 22.88 11.39 8.52
C SER A 103 23.44 10.46 7.44
N GLY A 104 24.49 10.88 6.74
CA GLY A 104 25.18 10.05 5.75
C GLY A 104 25.80 8.78 6.35
N ASN A 105 26.03 8.77 7.67
CA ASN A 105 26.50 7.59 8.39
C ASN A 105 25.39 6.54 8.61
N TRP A 106 24.12 6.95 8.58
CA TRP A 106 22.98 6.04 8.74
C TRP A 106 22.51 5.50 7.39
N SER A 107 22.42 6.37 6.39
CA SER A 107 22.03 5.98 5.04
C SER A 107 22.47 7.03 4.01
N ASP A 108 22.98 6.57 2.87
CA ASP A 108 23.22 7.43 1.71
C ASP A 108 21.96 7.67 0.85
N CYS A 109 20.83 7.03 1.17
CA CYS A 109 19.54 7.17 0.44
C CYS A 109 19.60 6.89 -1.08
N LYS A 110 20.64 6.22 -1.58
CA LYS A 110 20.85 5.99 -3.03
C LYS A 110 19.84 5.06 -3.67
N ILE A 111 19.04 4.34 -2.90
CA ILE A 111 18.10 3.37 -3.44
C ILE A 111 16.69 3.83 -3.11
N ARG A 112 15.92 4.22 -4.12
CA ARG A 112 14.51 4.58 -3.98
C ARG A 112 13.62 3.39 -4.36
N GLY A 113 12.83 2.93 -3.41
CA GLY A 113 11.72 2.01 -3.64
C GLY A 113 10.40 2.77 -3.67
N ALA A 114 9.66 2.67 -4.78
CA ALA A 114 8.27 3.12 -4.87
C ALA A 114 7.34 1.93 -4.61
N PHE A 115 6.31 2.09 -3.79
CA PHE A 115 5.40 1.00 -3.42
C PHE A 115 3.95 1.45 -3.32
N ASP A 116 3.04 0.48 -3.38
CA ASP A 116 1.60 0.70 -3.20
C ASP A 116 1.26 0.84 -1.70
N THR A 117 0.74 1.99 -1.30
CA THR A 117 0.44 2.29 0.11
C THR A 117 -0.71 1.48 0.67
N LEU A 118 -1.51 0.81 -0.17
CA LEU A 118 -2.52 -0.14 0.29
C LEU A 118 -1.91 -1.27 1.15
N GLN A 119 -0.62 -1.57 0.95
CA GLN A 119 0.11 -2.53 1.78
C GLN A 119 0.29 -2.09 3.24
N VAL A 120 0.21 -0.78 3.53
CA VAL A 120 0.59 -0.19 4.82
C VAL A 120 -0.49 0.71 5.42
N ILE A 121 -1.48 1.14 4.65
CA ILE A 121 -2.46 2.17 5.04
C ILE A 121 -3.19 1.88 6.35
N ASP A 122 -3.48 0.62 6.65
CA ASP A 122 -4.20 0.21 7.85
C ASP A 122 -3.33 0.15 9.12
N ALA A 123 -2.00 0.23 8.98
CA ALA A 123 -1.04 0.00 10.07
C ALA A 123 0.08 1.03 10.18
N MET A 124 0.24 1.91 9.19
CA MET A 124 1.23 2.98 9.25
C MET A 124 0.89 4.00 10.35
N TYR A 125 1.90 4.58 10.96
CA TYR A 125 1.73 5.56 12.02
C TYR A 125 2.73 6.72 11.92
N ILE A 126 2.40 7.83 12.56
CA ILE A 126 3.30 8.98 12.67
C ILE A 126 4.43 8.61 13.63
N PRO A 127 5.71 8.71 13.22
CA PRO A 127 6.82 8.44 14.12
C PRO A 127 6.88 9.46 15.26
N ILE A 128 7.74 9.21 16.25
CA ILE A 128 8.01 10.15 17.35
C ILE A 128 9.46 10.62 17.25
N THR A 129 9.76 11.81 17.74
CA THR A 129 11.03 12.50 17.49
C THR A 129 12.26 11.71 17.94
N LEU A 130 13.41 12.09 17.39
CA LEU A 130 14.72 11.51 17.67
C LEU A 130 14.77 9.99 17.41
N GLY A 131 14.27 9.56 16.24
CA GLY A 131 14.32 8.15 15.84
C GLY A 131 13.47 7.24 16.73
N ASN A 132 12.29 7.72 17.11
CA ASN A 132 11.35 7.06 18.01
C ASN A 132 11.84 6.82 19.46
N THR A 133 12.58 7.77 20.03
CA THR A 133 13.11 7.65 21.41
C THR A 133 12.40 8.56 22.42
N THR A 134 11.50 9.44 21.96
CA THR A 134 10.75 10.38 22.79
C THR A 134 9.27 10.01 22.88
N THR A 135 8.41 10.97 23.24
CA THR A 135 6.94 10.84 23.22
C THR A 135 6.28 11.88 22.32
N VAL A 136 7.06 12.69 21.58
CA VAL A 136 6.54 13.79 20.77
C VAL A 136 6.34 13.31 19.33
N PRO A 137 5.13 13.38 18.75
CA PRO A 137 4.91 13.02 17.36
C PRO A 137 5.73 13.87 16.39
N GLU A 138 6.23 13.23 15.33
CA GLU A 138 7.03 13.83 14.28
C GLU A 138 6.38 13.56 12.90
N PRO A 139 5.27 14.24 12.55
CA PRO A 139 4.65 14.07 11.24
C PRO A 139 5.54 14.55 10.08
N PHE A 140 6.43 15.51 10.35
CA PHE A 140 7.41 16.05 9.41
C PHE A 140 8.79 15.99 10.03
N ALA A 141 9.82 15.68 9.24
CA ALA A 141 11.20 15.59 9.71
C ALA A 141 11.70 16.93 10.28
N VAL A 142 12.02 16.95 11.58
CA VAL A 142 12.54 18.13 12.30
C VAL A 142 13.61 17.80 13.34
N SER A 143 13.81 16.51 13.65
CA SER A 143 14.65 16.04 14.75
C SER A 143 16.15 16.29 14.58
N TYR A 144 16.65 16.38 13.34
CA TYR A 144 18.09 16.47 13.07
C TYR A 144 18.41 17.58 12.05
N PRO A 145 18.18 18.86 12.39
CA PRO A 145 18.40 20.00 11.49
C PRO A 145 19.84 20.11 10.98
N GLU A 146 20.82 19.53 11.66
CA GLU A 146 22.20 19.44 11.20
C GLU A 146 22.39 18.60 9.92
N TYR A 147 21.40 17.78 9.53
CA TYR A 147 21.45 16.93 8.34
C TYR A 147 20.60 17.43 7.16
N GLY A 148 19.94 18.58 7.31
CA GLY A 148 19.19 19.25 6.24
C GLY A 148 18.00 20.05 6.74
N GLU A 149 17.37 20.76 5.81
CA GLU A 149 16.21 21.63 6.08
C GLU A 149 15.02 20.87 6.68
N GLY A 150 14.91 19.56 6.43
CA GLY A 150 13.79 18.76 6.90
C GLY A 150 12.48 19.08 6.18
N GLY A 151 11.37 18.84 6.86
CA GLY A 151 10.03 19.17 6.38
C GLY A 151 9.37 18.12 5.51
N ALA A 152 10.04 17.03 5.13
CA ALA A 152 9.37 15.92 4.46
C ALA A 152 8.41 15.20 5.41
N GLN A 153 7.22 14.86 4.91
CA GLN A 153 6.27 14.07 5.67
C GLN A 153 6.78 12.63 5.81
N GLN A 154 6.74 12.08 7.03
CA GLN A 154 7.24 10.75 7.32
C GLN A 154 6.23 9.89 8.08
N PHE A 155 6.28 8.60 7.79
CA PHE A 155 5.50 7.56 8.43
C PHE A 155 6.39 6.38 8.77
N ARG A 156 6.00 5.63 9.80
CA ARG A 156 6.65 4.39 10.17
C ARG A 156 5.70 3.21 10.00
N ILE A 157 6.29 2.09 9.58
CA ILE A 157 5.68 0.77 9.53
C ILE A 157 6.79 -0.26 9.69
N ASP A 158 6.52 -1.38 10.35
CA ASP A 158 7.52 -2.43 10.59
C ASP A 158 7.07 -3.69 9.83
N LYS A 159 7.29 -3.69 8.51
CA LYS A 159 6.71 -4.68 7.59
C LYS A 159 7.58 -4.91 6.35
N VAL A 160 7.58 -6.15 5.84
CA VAL A 160 8.08 -6.47 4.50
C VAL A 160 7.05 -6.05 3.46
N ILE A 161 7.45 -5.19 2.53
CA ILE A 161 6.61 -4.73 1.42
C ILE A 161 7.19 -5.17 0.07
N GLU A 162 6.35 -5.13 -0.95
CA GLU A 162 6.73 -5.30 -2.35
C GLU A 162 6.78 -3.95 -3.04
N PHE A 163 7.88 -3.68 -3.74
CA PHE A 163 8.07 -2.46 -4.51
C PHE A 163 7.49 -2.61 -5.91
N LEU A 164 6.85 -1.55 -6.36
CA LEU A 164 6.42 -1.38 -7.75
C LEU A 164 7.62 -1.05 -8.65
N GLU A 165 8.63 -0.39 -8.08
CA GLU A 165 9.87 -0.01 -8.72
C GLU A 165 10.97 0.16 -7.67
N VAL A 166 12.17 -0.33 -7.97
CA VAL A 166 13.39 -0.04 -7.20
C VAL A 166 14.40 0.59 -8.15
N LYS A 167 14.88 1.79 -7.81
CA LYS A 167 15.86 2.54 -8.60
C LYS A 167 17.06 2.93 -7.76
N ILE A 168 18.23 2.77 -8.35
CA ILE A 168 19.43 3.50 -7.91
C ILE A 168 19.25 4.94 -8.40
N ILE A 169 19.14 5.87 -7.46
CA ILE A 169 19.04 7.30 -7.73
C ILE A 169 20.41 7.94 -7.51
N GLY A 170 20.69 9.00 -8.26
CA GLY A 170 22.01 9.64 -8.26
C GLY A 170 22.33 10.33 -6.93
N ASP A 171 23.62 10.52 -6.69
CA ASP A 171 24.17 11.73 -6.09
C ASP A 171 24.82 12.55 -7.20
#